data_AF-A0A356QDM9-F1
#
_entry.id   AF-A0A356QDM9-F1
#
_cell.length_a   1.000
_cell.length_b   1.000
_cell.length_c   1.000
_cell.angle_alpha   90.00
_cell.angle_beta   90.00
_cell.angle_gamma   90.00
#
_symmetry.space_group_name_H-M   'P 1'
#
loop_
_entity.id
_entity.type
_entity.pdbx_description
1 polymer ?
#
loop_
_entity_poly.entity_id
_entity_poly.type
_entity_poly.pdbx_seq_one_letter_code
_entity_poly.pdbx_strand_id
1 'polypeptide(L)' 'MKYQPKSSMCMSCRHTFDNCSHLPFSTMPMMSKSAGRVIVRCTEFKHALSATQRQADSRNSEAAAAYS' A
#
# COMPACT_ATOMS: atom_id res chain seq x y z
N MET A 1 6.72 19.05 10.95
CA MET A 1 7.01 17.67 10.51
C MET A 1 5.97 17.26 9.49
N LYS A 2 6.36 16.76 8.30
CA LYS A 2 5.42 16.33 7.25
C LYS A 2 5.24 14.81 7.30
N TYR A 3 4.03 14.34 7.59
CA TYR A 3 3.66 12.93 7.56
C TYR A 3 3.18 12.56 6.16
N GLN A 4 3.62 11.41 5.65
CA GLN A 4 3.27 10.92 4.32
C GLN A 4 3.00 9.42 4.40
N PRO A 5 1.93 8.91 3.77
CA PRO A 5 1.74 7.47 3.66
C PRO A 5 2.86 6.86 2.81
N LYS A 6 3.21 5.59 3.06
CA LYS A 6 4.15 4.86 2.21
C LYS A 6 3.65 4.82 0.76
N SER A 7 4.46 5.32 -0.18
CA SER A 7 4.07 5.48 -1.59
C SER A 7 3.57 4.17 -2.22
N SER A 8 4.28 3.07 -2.04
CA SER A 8 3.88 1.76 -2.58
C SER A 8 2.52 1.29 -2.07
N MET A 9 2.18 1.66 -0.82
CA MET A 9 0.91 1.32 -0.21
C MET A 9 -0.21 2.21 -0.78
N CYS A 10 0.07 3.50 -0.99
CA CYS A 10 -0.88 4.41 -1.65
C CYS A 10 -1.19 3.95 -3.08
N MET A 11 -0.16 3.60 -3.87
CA MET A 11 -0.30 3.11 -5.25
C MET A 11 -1.10 1.82 -5.36
N SER A 12 -1.06 0.97 -4.32
CA SER A 12 -1.81 -0.28 -4.28
C SER A 12 -3.23 -0.10 -3.73
N CYS A 13 -3.62 1.12 -3.35
CA CYS A 13 -4.90 1.41 -2.71
C CYS A 13 -6.01 1.59 -3.74
N ARG A 14 -7.24 1.18 -3.40
CA ARG A 14 -8.46 1.50 -4.15
C ARG A 14 -8.69 3.01 -4.30
N HIS A 15 -8.17 3.79 -3.36
CA HIS A 15 -8.30 5.23 -3.28
C HIS A 15 -7.06 5.98 -3.81
N THR A 16 -6.24 5.36 -4.67
CA THR A 16 -4.94 5.93 -5.09
C THR A 16 -5.03 7.31 -5.77
N PHE A 17 -6.18 7.66 -6.33
CA PHE A 17 -6.42 8.95 -7.00
C PHE A 17 -7.30 9.90 -6.16
N ASP A 18 -7.71 9.48 -4.97
CA ASP A 18 -8.60 10.27 -4.12
C ASP A 18 -7.81 11.24 -3.23
N ASN A 19 -8.44 12.35 -2.86
CA ASN A 19 -7.85 13.30 -1.91
C ASN A 19 -7.93 12.79 -0.46
N CYS A 20 -6.87 12.12 -0.02
CA CYS A 20 -6.73 11.60 1.34
C CYS A 20 -6.24 12.64 2.37
N SER A 21 -6.17 13.94 2.03
CA SER A 21 -5.60 14.98 2.92
C SER A 21 -6.41 15.19 4.21
N HIS A 22 -7.65 14.71 4.27
CA HIS A 22 -8.51 14.77 5.45
C HIS A 22 -8.13 13.73 6.53
N LEU A 23 -7.27 12.75 6.21
CA LEU A 23 -6.89 11.70 7.15
C LEU A 23 -5.82 12.18 8.15
N PRO A 24 -5.86 11.71 9.42
CA PRO A 24 -4.94 12.15 10.46
C PRO A 24 -3.58 11.43 10.36
N PHE A 25 -2.79 11.69 9.31
CA PHE A 25 -1.50 11.02 9.09
C PHE A 25 -0.51 11.13 10.26
N SER A 26 -0.65 12.13 11.13
CA SER A 26 0.22 12.31 12.30
C SER A 26 -0.03 11.30 13.42
N THR A 27 -1.21 10.67 13.49
CA THR A 27 -1.55 9.66 14.50
C THR A 27 -1.30 8.24 14.02
N MET A 28 -1.02 8.08 12.73
CA MET A 28 -0.81 6.77 12.11
C MET A 28 0.57 6.19 12.49
N PRO A 29 0.72 4.85 12.54
CA PRO A 29 1.98 4.20 12.90
C PRO A 29 3.12 4.63 11.99
N MET A 30 4.21 5.11 12.61
CA MET A 30 5.44 5.46 11.91
C MET A 30 6.14 4.18 11.40
N MET A 31 6.59 4.21 10.14
CA MET A 31 7.39 3.16 9.53
C MET A 31 8.86 3.55 9.37
N SER A 32 9.11 4.78 8.92
CA SER A 32 10.48 5.28 8.73
C SER A 32 10.52 6.81 8.73
N LYS A 33 11.73 7.38 8.85
CA LYS A 33 11.99 8.80 8.68
C LYS A 33 12.99 8.97 7.54
N SER A 34 12.70 9.86 6.60
CA SER A 34 13.59 10.15 5.47
C SER A 34 13.47 11.61 5.05
N ALA A 35 14.61 12.30 4.89
CA ALA A 35 14.69 13.68 4.43
C ALA A 35 13.70 14.65 5.12
N GLY A 36 13.60 14.58 6.45
CA GLY A 36 12.69 15.44 7.23
C GLY A 36 11.19 15.09 7.12
N ARG A 37 10.85 13.98 6.47
CA ARG A 37 9.50 13.43 6.35
C ARG A 37 9.36 12.16 7.18
N VAL A 38 8.17 11.99 7.76
CA VAL A 38 7.79 10.76 8.47
C VAL A 38 6.93 9.93 7.54
N ILE A 39 7.40 8.73 7.21
CA ILE A 39 6.63 7.76 6.45
C ILE A 39 5.77 6.96 7.42
N VAL A 40 4.46 6.96 7.20
CA VAL A 40 3.47 6.27 8.04
C VAL A 40 2.77 5.15 7.29
N ARG A 41 2.25 4.17 8.05
CA ARG A 41 1.32 3.17 7.57
C ARG A 41 -0.10 3.73 7.63
N CYS A 42 -0.69 4.04 6.48
CA CYS A 42 -2.12 4.41 6.41
C CYS A 42 -3.02 3.32 6.98
N THR A 43 -3.88 3.69 7.93
CA THR A 43 -4.86 2.79 8.56
C THR A 43 -6.10 2.56 7.69
N GLU A 44 -6.41 3.51 6.80
CA GLU A 44 -7.53 3.43 5.85
C GLU A 44 -7.17 2.70 4.54
N PHE A 45 -6.01 2.05 4.50
CA PHE A 45 -5.55 1.36 3.31
C PHE A 45 -6.49 0.21 2.91
N LYS A 46 -6.98 0.25 1.66
CA LYS A 46 -7.77 -0.82 1.05
C LYS A 46 -7.10 -1.26 -0.24
N HIS A 47 -6.60 -2.49 -0.28
CA HIS A 47 -5.89 -3.00 -1.45
C HIS A 47 -6.81 -3.04 -2.69
N ALA A 48 -6.32 -2.58 -3.85
CA ALA A 48 -7.07 -2.53 -5.11
C ALA A 48 -7.47 -3.94 -5.58
N LEU A 49 -6.51 -4.86 -5.50
CA LEU A 49 -6.74 -6.29 -5.68
C LEU A 49 -7.23 -6.90 -4.36
N SER A 50 -8.38 -7.58 -4.41
CA SER A 50 -8.89 -8.34 -3.26
C SER A 50 -7.91 -9.44 -2.85
N ALA A 51 -7.95 -9.88 -1.58
CA ALA A 51 -7.12 -11.00 -1.11
C ALA A 51 -7.29 -12.27 -1.97
N THR A 52 -8.49 -12.48 -2.50
CA THR A 52 -8.83 -13.57 -3.42
C THR A 52 -8.04 -13.51 -4.73
N GLN A 53 -7.79 -12.31 -5.29
CA GLN A 53 -7.00 -12.15 -6.52
C GLN A 53 -5.52 -12.46 -6.32
N ARG A 54 -4.93 -12.04 -5.19
CA ARG A 54 -3.51 -12.32 -4.88
C ARG A 54 -3.19 -13.82 -4.82
N GLN A 55 -4.14 -14.65 -4.39
CA GLN A 55 -3.98 -16.11 -4.38
C GLN A 55 -4.14 -16.76 -5.76
N ALA A 56 -4.86 -16.13 -6.68
CA ALA A 56 -5.01 -16.63 -8.05
C ALA A 56 -3.73 -16.38 -8.87
N ASP A 57 -3.15 -15.18 -8.76
CA ASP A 57 -1.90 -14.83 -9.45
C ASP A 57 -0.70 -15.66 -8.94
N SER A 58 -0.61 -15.92 -7.63
CA SER A 58 0.46 -16.77 -7.07
C SER A 58 0.40 -18.21 -7.60
N ARG A 59 -0.80 -18.81 -7.64
CA ARG A 59 -0.99 -20.17 -8.17
C ARG A 59 -0.72 -20.27 -9.68
N ASN A 60 -1.04 -19.22 -10.43
CA ASN A 60 -0.80 -19.18 -11.88
C ASN A 60 0.70 -18.96 -12.22
N SER A 61 1.44 -18.29 -11.32
CA SER A 61 2.89 -18.09 -11.47
C SER A 61 3.69 -19.39 -11.28
N GLU A 62 3.25 -20.29 -10.39
CA GLU A 62 3.85 -21.63 -10.23
C GLU A 62 3.54 -22.56 -11.41
N ALA A 63 2.35 -22.46 -12.00
CA ALA A 63 1.97 -23.24 -13.18
C ALA A 63 2.77 -22.86 -14.45
N ALA A 64 3.16 -21.59 -14.60
CA ALA A 64 3.97 -21.13 -15.73
C ALA A 64 5.44 -21.63 -15.66
N ALA A 65 5.97 -21.89 -14.48
CA ALA A 65 7.34 -22.38 -14.30
C ALA A 65 7.51 -23.88 -14.60
N ALA A 66 6.41 -24.65 -14.59
CA ALA A 66 6.45 -26.11 -14.77
C ALA A 66 6.43 -26.57 -16.24
N TYR A 67 6.32 -25.65 -17.21
CA TYR A 67 6.32 -25.97 -18.65
C TYR A 67 7.65 -25.63 -19.36
N SER A 68 8.66 -25.13 -18.63
CA SER A 68 9.99 -24.80 -19.20
C SER A 68 10.99 -25.93 -19.03
#